data_AF-A0A5P1F9F9-F1
#
_entry.id   AF-A0A5P1F9F9-F1
#
_cell.length_a   1.000
_cell.length_b   1.000
_cell.length_c   1.000
_cell.angle_alpha   90.00
_cell.angle_beta   90.00
_cell.angle_gamma   90.00
#
_symmetry.space_group_name_H-M   'P 1'
#
loop_
_entity.id
_entity.type
_entity.pdbx_description
1 polymer ?
#
loop_
_entity_poly.entity_id
_entity_poly.type
_entity_poly.pdbx_seq_one_letter_code
_entity_poly.pdbx_strand_id
1 'polypeptide(L)'
;MASKILFSFLLVQLLSSPSFSAPTTSTLFREYIGAEFNGVKFSNVPINPHIDVHFILSFAIDYTISDPSPTNGDFNIFWDTDNLTPSSVSTIKSTHNNVKVALSLGGDSVGNGYAYFNPSSVDSWVNNAVSSLTKIIKQYNLDECMGQLLTTMKKNGVVSFASIAPFAGE
;
A
#
# COMPACT_ATOMS: atom_id res chain seq x y z
N MET A 1 -44.29 60.78 -16.37
CA MET A 1 -42.86 60.47 -16.11
C MET A 1 -42.82 59.45 -14.98
N ALA A 2 -42.21 58.28 -15.17
CA ALA A 2 -42.14 57.25 -14.14
C ALA A 2 -40.75 56.59 -14.14
N SER A 3 -40.27 56.29 -12.94
CA SER A 3 -38.90 55.94 -12.56
C SER A 3 -38.19 54.88 -13.42
N LYS A 4 -36.97 55.20 -13.88
CA LYS A 4 -35.97 54.23 -14.37
C LYS A 4 -35.04 53.81 -13.22
N ILE A 5 -35.51 52.99 -12.28
CA ILE A 5 -34.64 52.40 -11.24
C ILE A 5 -35.00 50.92 -11.04
N LEU A 6 -34.48 50.05 -11.92
CA LEU A 6 -34.48 48.60 -11.68
C LEU A 6 -33.38 47.85 -12.47
N PHE A 7 -32.17 48.39 -12.53
CA PHE A 7 -31.02 47.73 -13.17
C PHE A 7 -29.69 48.09 -12.48
N SER A 8 -29.50 47.63 -11.23
CA SER A 8 -28.21 47.80 -10.52
C SER A 8 -27.92 46.75 -9.44
N PHE A 9 -28.50 45.54 -9.53
CA PHE A 9 -28.28 44.45 -8.56
C PHE A 9 -27.94 43.09 -9.19
N LEU A 10 -27.55 43.07 -10.47
CA LEU A 10 -27.20 41.84 -11.21
C LEU A 10 -25.81 41.90 -11.88
N LEU A 11 -24.84 42.58 -11.25
CA LEU A 11 -23.46 42.70 -11.77
C LEU A 11 -22.36 42.50 -10.71
N VAL A 12 -22.65 41.78 -9.62
CA VAL A 12 -21.66 41.43 -8.58
C VAL A 12 -21.73 39.93 -8.20
N GLN A 13 -21.89 39.07 -9.21
CA GLN A 13 -21.88 37.59 -9.05
C GLN A 13 -20.88 36.90 -9.99
N LEU A 14 -20.11 37.66 -10.78
CA LEU A 14 -19.25 37.17 -11.87
C LEU A 14 -17.74 37.08 -11.55
N LEU A 15 -17.36 37.24 -10.27
CA LEU A 15 -15.94 37.22 -9.83
C LEU A 15 -15.57 36.00 -8.97
N SER A 16 -16.50 35.10 -8.70
CA SER A 16 -16.24 33.81 -8.03
C SER A 16 -15.90 32.73 -9.05
N SER A 17 -14.82 32.93 -9.82
CA SER A 17 -14.20 31.83 -10.55
C SER A 17 -13.82 30.75 -9.53
N PRO A 18 -14.25 29.48 -9.67
CA PRO A 18 -13.68 28.42 -8.87
C PRO A 18 -12.19 28.36 -9.21
N SER A 19 -11.34 28.64 -8.21
CA SER A 19 -9.92 28.39 -8.30
C SER A 19 -9.72 26.88 -8.42
N PHE A 20 -9.74 26.38 -9.65
CA PHE A 20 -9.21 25.06 -9.97
C PHE A 20 -7.71 25.11 -9.72
N SER A 21 -7.32 24.91 -8.45
CA SER A 21 -5.95 24.52 -8.14
C SER A 21 -5.65 23.31 -9.01
N ALA A 22 -4.57 23.38 -9.78
CA ALA A 22 -4.05 22.19 -10.42
C ALA A 22 -3.91 21.10 -9.35
N PRO A 23 -4.21 19.83 -9.66
CA PRO A 23 -3.97 18.76 -8.71
C PRO A 23 -2.49 18.84 -8.31
N THR A 24 -2.23 19.11 -7.04
CA THR A 24 -0.87 19.09 -6.50
C THR A 24 -0.39 17.67 -6.67
N THR A 25 0.46 17.45 -7.67
CA THR A 25 1.17 16.19 -7.87
C THR A 25 2.09 16.02 -6.66
N SER A 26 1.62 15.30 -5.66
CA SER A 26 2.45 14.89 -4.53
C SER A 26 3.63 14.11 -5.09
N THR A 27 4.84 14.51 -4.72
CA THR A 27 6.01 13.67 -4.97
C THR A 27 5.82 12.40 -4.17
N LEU A 28 6.04 11.23 -4.80
CA LEU A 28 5.90 9.94 -4.14
C LEU A 28 7.28 9.40 -3.76
N PHE A 29 7.48 9.13 -2.48
CA PHE A 29 8.61 8.37 -1.95
C PHE A 29 8.13 7.01 -1.44
N ARG A 30 8.92 5.95 -1.65
CA ARG A 30 8.57 4.59 -1.23
C ARG A 30 9.79 3.89 -0.65
N GLU A 31 9.62 3.28 0.52
CA GLU A 31 10.73 2.69 1.29
C GLU A 31 10.40 1.23 1.66
N TYR A 32 11.29 0.31 1.29
CA TYR A 32 11.23 -1.09 1.71
C TYR A 32 11.77 -1.23 3.14
N ILE A 33 11.07 -1.98 4.00
CA ILE A 33 11.43 -2.11 5.41
C ILE A 33 11.08 -3.52 5.96
N GLY A 34 11.94 -4.04 6.83
CA GLY A 34 11.64 -5.20 7.69
C GLY A 34 12.27 -6.55 7.32
N ALA A 35 12.86 -6.70 6.12
CA ALA A 35 13.37 -8.00 5.65
C ALA A 35 14.63 -8.49 6.40
N GLU A 36 15.43 -7.57 6.94
CA GLU A 36 16.75 -7.86 7.51
C GLU A 36 16.73 -8.17 9.03
N PHE A 37 15.56 -8.14 9.69
CA PHE A 37 15.40 -8.41 11.14
C PHE A 37 16.38 -7.62 12.04
N ASN A 38 16.75 -6.41 11.61
CA ASN A 38 17.78 -5.58 12.22
C ASN A 38 17.23 -4.52 13.21
N GLY A 39 15.94 -4.61 13.58
CA GLY A 39 15.32 -3.73 14.56
C GLY A 39 14.94 -2.33 14.08
N VAL A 40 15.04 -2.05 12.77
CA VAL A 40 14.62 -0.76 12.19
C VAL A 40 13.10 -0.59 12.26
N LYS A 41 12.66 0.55 12.80
CA LYS A 41 11.24 0.92 13.00
C LYS A 41 10.85 2.05 12.05
N PHE A 42 9.55 2.23 11.82
CA PHE A 42 9.02 3.37 11.06
C PHE A 42 9.54 4.73 11.57
N SER A 43 9.70 4.88 12.89
CA SER A 43 10.22 6.09 13.53
C SER A 43 11.72 6.35 13.31
N ASN A 44 12.46 5.42 12.70
CA ASN A 44 13.85 5.63 12.30
C ASN A 44 13.98 6.25 10.89
N VAL A 45 12.92 6.23 10.09
CA VAL A 45 12.92 6.76 8.72
C VAL A 45 12.38 8.21 8.72
N PRO A 46 13.13 9.21 8.23
CA PRO A 46 12.66 10.59 8.17
C PRO A 46 11.46 10.76 7.22
N ILE A 47 10.38 11.36 7.72
CA ILE A 47 9.16 11.63 6.92
C ILE A 47 9.06 13.13 6.63
N ASN A 48 9.13 13.49 5.35
CA ASN A 48 8.86 14.85 4.88
C ASN A 48 7.34 15.06 4.73
N PRO A 49 6.71 16.05 5.40
CA PRO A 49 5.26 16.26 5.36
C PRO A 49 4.73 16.80 4.01
N HIS A 50 5.61 17.13 3.05
CA HIS A 50 5.24 17.70 1.75
C HIS A 50 5.25 16.69 0.59
N ILE A 51 5.48 15.40 0.88
CA ILE A 51 5.51 14.31 -0.11
C ILE A 51 4.66 13.14 0.39
N ASP A 52 4.11 12.32 -0.49
CA ASP A 52 3.48 11.06 -0.09
C ASP A 52 4.57 10.03 0.23
N VAL A 53 4.46 9.36 1.38
CA VAL A 53 5.44 8.36 1.84
C VAL A 53 4.75 7.01 1.97
N HIS A 54 5.17 6.03 1.17
CA HIS A 54 4.64 4.66 1.27
C HIS A 54 5.72 3.73 1.82
N PHE A 55 5.54 3.22 3.04
CA PHE A 55 6.34 2.10 3.53
C PHE A 55 5.89 0.78 2.89
N ILE A 56 6.82 -0.12 2.63
CA ILE A 56 6.57 -1.43 2.03
C ILE A 56 7.15 -2.50 2.96
N LEU A 57 6.26 -3.16 3.71
CA LEU A 57 6.63 -4.28 4.58
C LEU A 57 7.15 -5.45 3.72
N SER A 58 8.36 -5.90 4.04
CA SER A 58 9.15 -6.80 3.21
C SER A 58 9.53 -8.04 4.03
N PHE A 59 8.96 -9.22 3.82
CA PHE A 59 7.99 -9.60 2.77
C PHE A 59 6.84 -10.45 3.32
N ALA A 60 5.74 -10.54 2.58
CA ALA A 60 4.82 -11.66 2.68
C ALA A 60 5.18 -12.71 1.62
N ILE A 61 5.32 -13.98 2.02
CA ILE A 61 5.78 -15.05 1.11
C ILE A 61 4.88 -16.28 1.28
N ASP A 62 4.46 -16.91 0.18
CA ASP A 62 3.68 -18.15 0.19
C ASP A 62 4.57 -19.37 0.41
N TYR A 63 5.31 -19.34 1.53
CA TYR A 63 6.21 -20.36 2.01
C TYR A 63 5.94 -20.67 3.49
N THR A 64 6.22 -21.90 3.91
CA THR A 64 6.25 -22.32 5.32
C THR A 64 7.42 -21.67 6.08
N ILE A 65 7.23 -21.39 7.38
CA ILE A 65 8.20 -20.62 8.19
C ILE A 65 9.39 -21.49 8.65
N SER A 66 9.15 -22.63 9.29
CA SER A 66 10.20 -23.41 9.97
C SER A 66 10.93 -24.43 9.10
N ASP A 67 10.31 -24.86 7.99
CA ASP A 67 10.84 -25.80 7.00
C ASP A 67 10.41 -25.30 5.62
N PRO A 68 11.19 -24.41 4.98
CA PRO A 68 10.70 -23.60 3.84
C PRO A 68 10.29 -24.41 2.60
N SER A 69 9.01 -24.36 2.27
CA SER A 69 8.40 -25.00 1.11
C SER A 69 7.22 -24.16 0.58
N PRO A 70 6.96 -24.11 -0.75
CA PRO A 70 5.84 -23.37 -1.30
C PRO A 70 4.47 -23.84 -0.79
N THR A 71 3.59 -22.91 -0.42
CA THR A 71 2.26 -23.19 0.16
C THR A 71 1.12 -23.04 -0.84
N ASN A 72 1.42 -22.90 -2.14
CA ASN A 72 0.44 -22.63 -3.19
C ASN A 72 -0.43 -21.38 -2.87
N GLY A 73 0.21 -20.24 -2.61
CA GLY A 73 -0.46 -18.96 -2.38
C GLY A 73 -0.97 -18.70 -0.95
N ASP A 74 -0.69 -19.56 0.04
CA ASP A 74 -1.03 -19.26 1.44
C ASP A 74 0.10 -18.44 2.09
N PHE A 75 0.00 -17.12 1.98
CA PHE A 75 1.04 -16.17 2.39
C PHE A 75 1.24 -16.10 3.91
N ASN A 76 2.49 -16.25 4.33
CA ASN A 76 2.98 -16.01 5.69
C ASN A 76 3.81 -14.71 5.76
N ILE A 77 4.09 -14.26 6.98
CA ILE A 77 4.83 -13.02 7.26
C ILE A 77 6.32 -13.32 7.47
N PHE A 78 7.18 -12.63 6.74
CA PHE A 78 8.65 -12.72 6.80
C PHE A 78 9.32 -11.34 6.94
N TRP A 79 8.67 -10.40 7.61
CA TRP A 79 9.31 -9.17 8.12
C TRP A 79 9.48 -9.23 9.63
N ASP A 80 10.30 -8.33 10.18
CA ASP A 80 10.50 -8.11 11.63
C ASP A 80 9.19 -7.75 12.35
N THR A 81 8.44 -8.76 12.81
CA THR A 81 7.15 -8.58 13.51
C THR A 81 7.30 -8.01 14.92
N ASP A 82 8.50 -8.09 15.51
CA ASP A 82 8.76 -7.56 16.85
C ASP A 82 8.87 -6.03 16.83
N ASN A 83 9.36 -5.46 15.72
CA ASN A 83 9.55 -4.03 15.55
C ASN A 83 8.52 -3.36 14.62
N LEU A 84 7.95 -4.11 13.67
CA LEU A 84 6.95 -3.63 12.70
C LEU A 84 5.58 -4.27 12.95
N THR A 85 5.04 -4.03 14.13
CA THR A 85 3.74 -4.56 14.60
C THR A 85 2.52 -3.89 13.95
N PRO A 86 1.32 -4.50 13.99
CA PRO A 86 0.06 -3.83 13.60
C PRO A 86 -0.23 -2.50 14.32
N SER A 87 0.17 -2.40 15.58
CA SER A 87 0.04 -1.15 16.34
C SER A 87 1.00 -0.08 15.82
N SER A 88 2.25 -0.44 15.47
CA SER A 88 3.20 0.52 14.89
C SER A 88 2.73 1.07 13.53
N VAL A 89 2.11 0.22 12.68
CA VAL A 89 1.48 0.65 11.41
C VAL A 89 0.34 1.64 11.67
N SER A 90 -0.52 1.32 12.64
CA SER A 90 -1.64 2.19 13.01
C SER A 90 -1.15 3.53 13.59
N THR A 91 -0.12 3.50 14.44
CA THR A 91 0.51 4.70 15.00
C THR A 91 1.10 5.58 13.90
N ILE A 92 1.96 5.06 13.02
CA ILE A 92 2.63 5.90 12.01
C ILE A 92 1.63 6.58 11.06
N LYS A 93 0.59 5.85 10.62
CA LYS A 93 -0.51 6.39 9.79
C LYS A 93 -1.34 7.44 10.52
N SER A 94 -1.54 7.28 11.84
CA SER A 94 -2.27 8.27 12.66
C SER A 94 -1.44 9.54 12.95
N THR A 95 -0.10 9.42 12.98
CA THR A 95 0.83 10.53 13.21
C THR A 95 1.12 11.31 11.93
N HIS A 96 1.13 10.65 10.78
CA HIS A 96 1.44 11.22 9.48
C HIS A 96 0.34 10.91 8.45
N ASN A 97 -0.49 11.90 8.13
CA ASN A 97 -1.60 11.77 7.18
C ASN A 97 -1.14 11.52 5.72
N ASN A 98 0.13 11.80 5.41
CA ASN A 98 0.79 11.53 4.15
C ASN A 98 1.49 10.15 4.10
N VAL A 99 1.36 9.33 5.14
CA VAL A 99 1.92 7.96 5.19
C VAL A 99 0.88 6.91 4.83
N LYS A 100 1.28 5.98 3.98
CA LYS A 100 0.58 4.70 3.74
C LYS A 100 1.53 3.54 3.98
N VAL A 101 0.99 2.37 4.27
CA VAL A 101 1.77 1.15 4.47
C VAL A 101 1.23 0.02 3.60
N ALA A 102 2.10 -0.50 2.75
CA ALA A 102 1.87 -1.62 1.85
C ALA A 102 2.63 -2.87 2.35
N LEU A 103 2.40 -4.00 1.69
CA LEU A 103 3.27 -5.16 1.76
C LEU A 103 3.86 -5.48 0.38
N SER A 104 5.05 -6.06 0.35
CA SER A 104 5.63 -6.70 -0.84
C SER A 104 5.40 -8.21 -0.79
N LEU A 105 5.26 -8.83 -1.97
CA LEU A 105 5.08 -10.28 -2.13
C LEU A 105 6.37 -10.91 -2.65
N GLY A 106 6.76 -12.07 -2.12
CA GLY A 106 7.95 -12.80 -2.57
C GLY A 106 9.22 -12.28 -1.91
N GLY A 107 10.20 -11.87 -2.71
CA GLY A 107 11.58 -11.65 -2.28
C GLY A 107 12.53 -12.59 -3.04
N ASP A 108 13.82 -12.54 -2.73
CA ASP A 108 14.81 -13.43 -3.36
C ASP A 108 14.82 -14.83 -2.74
N SER A 109 14.80 -14.92 -1.41
CA SER A 109 15.06 -16.15 -0.66
C SER A 109 14.17 -16.32 0.58
N VAL A 110 14.04 -17.59 1.01
CA VAL A 110 13.45 -18.00 2.30
C VAL A 110 14.40 -18.98 2.97
N GLY A 111 14.96 -18.59 4.11
CA GLY A 111 16.01 -19.37 4.77
C GLY A 111 17.26 -19.49 3.88
N ASN A 112 17.65 -20.72 3.55
CA ASN A 112 18.85 -21.00 2.74
C ASN A 112 18.56 -21.27 1.25
N GLY A 113 17.34 -21.00 0.75
CA GLY A 113 16.93 -21.28 -0.62
C GLY A 113 16.10 -20.15 -1.25
N TYR A 114 15.94 -20.18 -2.58
CA TYR A 114 15.22 -19.15 -3.33
C TYR A 114 13.69 -19.25 -3.18
N ALA A 115 13.02 -18.09 -3.21
CA ALA A 115 11.57 -17.94 -3.12
C ALA A 115 10.91 -18.10 -4.52
N TYR A 116 10.83 -19.33 -5.01
CA TYR A 116 10.23 -19.63 -6.32
C TYR A 116 8.70 -19.51 -6.33
N PHE A 117 8.16 -18.82 -7.32
CA PHE A 117 6.73 -18.82 -7.64
C PHE A 117 6.30 -20.21 -8.16
N ASN A 118 5.58 -20.97 -7.33
CA ASN A 118 5.25 -22.38 -7.60
C ASN A 118 3.75 -22.70 -7.34
N PRO A 119 2.82 -22.22 -8.19
CA PRO A 119 1.40 -22.52 -8.06
C PRO A 119 1.05 -23.95 -8.49
N SER A 120 0.18 -24.63 -7.75
CA SER A 120 -0.41 -25.91 -8.17
C SER A 120 -1.46 -25.74 -9.27
N SER A 121 -2.22 -24.64 -9.23
CA SER A 121 -3.05 -24.14 -10.33
C SER A 121 -3.35 -22.66 -10.13
N VAL A 122 -3.68 -21.94 -11.21
CA VAL A 122 -4.04 -20.50 -11.13
C VAL A 122 -5.17 -20.28 -10.13
N ASP A 123 -6.27 -21.01 -10.24
CA ASP A 123 -7.45 -20.80 -9.38
C ASP A 123 -7.17 -21.13 -7.90
N SER A 124 -6.44 -22.21 -7.62
CA SER A 124 -6.13 -22.59 -6.23
C SER A 124 -5.16 -21.60 -5.58
N TRP A 125 -4.11 -21.21 -6.29
CA TRP A 125 -3.16 -20.19 -5.83
C TRP A 125 -3.84 -18.85 -5.59
N VAL A 126 -4.68 -18.37 -6.53
CA VAL A 126 -5.42 -17.12 -6.37
C VAL A 126 -6.38 -17.18 -5.19
N ASN A 127 -7.12 -18.27 -4.99
CA ASN A 127 -8.04 -18.40 -3.86
C ASN A 127 -7.30 -18.37 -2.50
N ASN A 128 -6.17 -19.07 -2.40
CA ASN A 128 -5.33 -19.04 -1.21
C ASN A 128 -4.73 -17.65 -0.98
N ALA A 129 -4.26 -16.98 -2.03
CA ALA A 129 -3.68 -15.64 -1.97
C ALA A 129 -4.72 -14.58 -1.56
N VAL A 130 -5.95 -14.65 -2.10
CA VAL A 130 -7.07 -13.81 -1.62
C VAL A 130 -7.28 -14.02 -0.13
N SER A 131 -7.37 -15.28 0.32
CA SER A 131 -7.71 -15.64 1.70
C SER A 131 -6.63 -15.19 2.70
N SER A 132 -5.37 -15.54 2.44
CA SER A 132 -4.22 -15.25 3.31
C SER A 132 -3.92 -13.75 3.38
N LEU A 133 -3.76 -13.08 2.24
CA LEU A 133 -3.43 -11.66 2.20
C LEU A 133 -4.58 -10.80 2.73
N THR A 134 -5.86 -11.18 2.55
CA THR A 134 -6.98 -10.47 3.20
C THR A 134 -6.86 -10.49 4.73
N LYS A 135 -6.40 -11.59 5.33
CA LYS A 135 -6.18 -11.67 6.79
C LYS A 135 -5.04 -10.74 7.20
N ILE A 136 -3.90 -10.81 6.52
CA ILE A 136 -2.72 -9.97 6.80
C ILE A 136 -3.05 -8.47 6.67
N ILE A 137 -3.65 -8.07 5.55
CA ILE A 137 -4.03 -6.67 5.26
C ILE A 137 -4.97 -6.11 6.34
N LYS A 138 -5.98 -6.90 6.76
CA LYS A 138 -6.91 -6.49 7.83
C LYS A 138 -6.24 -6.46 9.20
N GLN A 139 -5.37 -7.43 9.51
CA GLN A 139 -4.64 -7.48 10.77
C GLN A 139 -3.71 -6.28 10.94
N TYR A 140 -3.02 -5.87 9.86
CA TYR A 140 -2.03 -4.81 9.88
C TYR A 140 -2.55 -3.42 9.46
N ASN A 141 -3.80 -3.29 9.04
CA ASN A 141 -4.39 -2.04 8.53
C ASN A 141 -3.60 -1.46 7.32
N LEU A 142 -3.34 -2.30 6.32
CA LEU A 142 -2.52 -1.98 5.13
C LEU A 142 -3.35 -1.42 3.98
N ASP A 143 -2.72 -0.66 3.09
CA ASP A 143 -3.39 0.13 2.04
C ASP A 143 -3.30 -0.46 0.61
N GLU A 144 -2.37 -1.37 0.34
CA GLU A 144 -1.96 -1.85 -0.99
C GLU A 144 -1.53 -3.35 -1.01
N CYS A 145 -1.77 -4.03 -2.14
CA CYS A 145 -1.14 -5.32 -2.50
C CYS A 145 -1.14 -5.56 -4.03
N MET A 146 -0.48 -6.65 -4.47
CA MET A 146 -0.54 -7.26 -5.82
C MET A 146 -1.57 -8.41 -5.88
N GLY A 147 -1.94 -9.06 -6.99
CA GLY A 147 -1.74 -8.87 -8.44
C GLY A 147 -2.67 -9.86 -9.20
N GLN A 148 -3.53 -9.40 -10.15
CA GLN A 148 -4.79 -10.07 -10.62
C GLN A 148 -5.81 -10.36 -9.49
N LEU A 149 -5.37 -11.01 -8.41
CA LEU A 149 -5.86 -10.84 -7.04
C LEU A 149 -6.26 -9.39 -6.74
N LEU A 150 -5.43 -8.44 -7.19
CA LEU A 150 -5.66 -7.00 -7.19
C LEU A 150 -7.05 -6.57 -7.68
N THR A 151 -7.50 -7.13 -8.80
CA THR A 151 -8.76 -6.73 -9.44
C THR A 151 -9.94 -7.19 -8.59
N THR A 152 -9.84 -8.41 -8.05
CA THR A 152 -10.80 -8.95 -7.07
C THR A 152 -10.80 -8.14 -5.78
N MET A 153 -9.62 -7.85 -5.20
CA MET A 153 -9.50 -7.09 -3.96
C MET A 153 -9.93 -5.63 -4.11
N LYS A 154 -9.57 -4.93 -5.20
CA LYS A 154 -10.08 -3.58 -5.48
C LYS A 154 -11.58 -3.57 -5.71
N LYS A 155 -12.13 -4.52 -6.47
CA LYS A 155 -13.58 -4.66 -6.67
C LYS A 155 -14.33 -4.92 -5.35
N ASN A 156 -13.68 -5.60 -4.40
CA ASN A 156 -14.22 -5.89 -3.08
C ASN A 156 -13.82 -4.84 -2.01
N GLY A 157 -13.16 -3.74 -2.38
CA GLY A 157 -12.77 -2.67 -1.45
C GLY A 157 -11.68 -3.02 -0.43
N VAL A 158 -10.90 -4.08 -0.65
CA VAL A 158 -9.89 -4.60 0.30
C VAL A 158 -8.55 -3.87 0.22
N VAL A 159 -8.17 -3.35 -0.95
CA VAL A 159 -6.95 -2.52 -1.14
C VAL A 159 -7.25 -1.33 -2.04
N SER A 160 -6.50 -0.23 -1.85
CA SER A 160 -6.72 1.03 -2.55
C SER A 160 -5.77 1.25 -3.75
N PHE A 161 -4.51 0.80 -3.69
CA PHE A 161 -3.54 0.92 -4.79
C PHE A 161 -2.65 -0.32 -4.96
N ALA A 162 -1.70 -0.27 -5.92
CA ALA A 162 -0.87 -1.41 -6.33
C ALA A 162 0.41 -1.01 -7.09
N SER A 163 1.49 -1.77 -6.93
CA SER A 163 2.78 -1.56 -7.60
C SER A 163 3.54 -2.86 -7.90
N ILE A 164 4.28 -2.90 -9.00
CA ILE A 164 5.23 -3.97 -9.34
C ILE A 164 6.65 -3.44 -9.19
N ALA A 165 7.58 -4.28 -8.71
CA ALA A 165 9.02 -4.00 -8.71
C ALA A 165 9.76 -5.00 -9.62
N PRO A 166 9.65 -4.87 -10.96
CA PRO A 166 10.39 -5.72 -11.88
C PRO A 166 11.86 -5.27 -11.96
N PHE A 167 12.75 -6.23 -12.19
CA PHE A 167 14.07 -5.97 -12.75
C PHE A 167 14.13 -6.56 -14.16
N ALA A 168 14.87 -5.93 -15.07
CA ALA A 168 15.30 -6.59 -16.28
C ALA A 168 16.45 -7.53 -15.90
N GLY A 169 16.38 -8.80 -16.31
CA GLY A 169 17.55 -9.68 -16.22
C GLY A 169 18.60 -9.26 -17.25
N GLU A 170 19.87 -9.30 -16.86
CA GLU A 170 21.01 -9.36 -17.79
C GLU A 170 21.24 -10.81 -18.26
#